data_AF-A0A6N9FJ81-F1
#
_entry.id   AF-A0A6N9FJ81-F1
#
_cell.length_a   1.000
_cell.length_b   1.000
_cell.length_c   1.000
_cell.angle_alpha   90.00
_cell.angle_beta   90.00
_cell.angle_gamma   90.00
#
_symmetry.space_group_name_H-M   'P 1'
#
loop_
_entity.id
_entity.type
_entity.pdbx_description
1 polymer ?
#
loop_
_entity_poly.entity_id
_entity_poly.type
_entity_poly.pdbx_seq_one_letter_code
_entity_poly.pdbx_strand_id
1 'polypeptide(L)'
;MYFTANWCVSCKVNERVALATDTVAEAFDARGIKVIEGDWTAEAPLITEWLQMYDRIGVPLYLYFPRGSSLETATILPPIFGAGF
;
A
#
# COMPACT_ATOMS: atom_id res chain seq x y z
N MET A 1 -3.15 2.19 -3.77
CA MET A 1 -1.95 1.43 -4.14
C MET A 1 -1.27 0.96 -2.87
N TYR A 2 -0.76 -0.27 -2.84
CA TYR A 2 0.04 -0.77 -1.73
C TYR A 2 1.33 -1.40 -2.23
N PHE A 3 2.40 -1.23 -1.47
CA PHE A 3 3.70 -1.84 -1.74
C PHE A 3 3.98 -2.95 -0.73
N THR A 4 4.49 -4.07 -1.23
CA THR A 4 4.70 -5.30 -0.47
C THR A 4 5.96 -6.02 -0.91
N ALA A 5 6.33 -7.09 -0.20
CA ALA A 5 7.34 -8.05 -0.61
C ALA A 5 7.05 -9.44 0.00
N ASN A 6 7.49 -10.51 -0.65
CA ASN A 6 7.33 -11.88 -0.18
C ASN A 6 8.06 -12.15 1.14
N TRP A 7 9.18 -11.47 1.39
CA TRP A 7 9.95 -11.58 2.62
C TRP A 7 9.40 -10.72 3.77
N CYS A 8 8.40 -9.86 3.51
CA CYS A 8 7.82 -8.96 4.50
C CYS A 8 6.63 -9.59 5.22
N VAL A 9 6.88 -10.20 6.39
CA VAL A 9 5.84 -10.86 7.19
C VAL A 9 4.69 -9.91 7.58
N SER A 10 5.01 -8.69 8.03
CA SER A 10 3.99 -7.70 8.41
C SER A 10 3.12 -7.27 7.22
N CYS A 11 3.69 -7.21 6.01
CA CYS A 11 2.96 -6.92 4.78
C CYS A 11 1.93 -8.02 4.51
N LYS A 12 2.34 -9.30 4.53
CA LYS A 12 1.46 -10.44 4.24
C LYS A 12 0.36 -10.62 5.28
N VAL A 13 0.66 -10.32 6.54
CA VAL A 13 -0.39 -10.27 7.58
C VAL A 13 -1.38 -9.15 7.26
N ASN A 14 -0.94 -7.92 7.02
CA ASN A 14 -1.82 -6.78 6.74
C ASN A 14 -2.68 -6.99 5.48
N GLU A 15 -2.08 -7.50 4.40
CA GLU A 15 -2.79 -7.91 3.19
C GLU A 15 -3.94 -8.85 3.53
N ARG A 16 -3.64 -9.94 4.24
CA ARG A 16 -4.63 -10.97 4.56
C ARG A 16 -5.74 -10.48 5.47
N VAL A 17 -5.41 -9.70 6.50
CA VAL A 17 -6.39 -9.34 7.54
C VAL A 17 -7.18 -8.07 7.22
N ALA A 18 -6.72 -7.26 6.27
CA ALA A 18 -7.38 -5.99 5.98
C ALA A 18 -7.60 -5.67 4.50
N LEU A 19 -6.72 -6.05 3.59
CA LEU A 19 -6.88 -5.67 2.18
C LEU A 19 -7.62 -6.75 1.36
N ALA A 20 -7.27 -8.01 1.57
CA ALA A 20 -7.78 -9.17 0.86
C ALA A 20 -8.99 -9.81 1.57
N THR A 21 -9.85 -8.98 2.14
CA THR A 21 -11.13 -9.43 2.74
C THR A 21 -12.28 -9.08 1.80
N ASP A 22 -13.31 -9.92 1.75
CA ASP A 22 -14.48 -9.69 0.89
C ASP A 22 -15.14 -8.35 1.21
N THR A 23 -15.30 -8.03 2.50
CA THR A 23 -15.87 -6.75 2.95
C THR A 23 -15.13 -5.53 2.39
N VAL A 24 -13.79 -5.57 2.34
CA VAL A 24 -12.99 -4.45 1.81
C VAL A 24 -12.98 -4.43 0.29
N ALA A 25 -12.92 -5.60 -0.35
CA ALA A 25 -13.01 -5.71 -1.80
C ALA A 25 -14.35 -5.15 -2.32
N GLU A 26 -15.47 -5.54 -1.71
CA GLU A 26 -16.81 -5.04 -2.02
C GLU A 26 -16.93 -3.53 -1.77
N ALA A 27 -16.42 -3.04 -0.64
CA ALA A 27 -16.45 -1.62 -0.32
C ALA A 27 -15.64 -0.76 -1.30
N PHE A 28 -14.52 -1.28 -1.82
CA PHE A 28 -13.73 -0.61 -2.84
C PHE A 28 -14.42 -0.64 -4.20
N ASP A 29 -14.98 -1.78 -4.60
CA ASP A 29 -15.70 -1.89 -5.87
C ASP A 29 -16.92 -0.98 -5.91
N ALA A 30 -17.73 -0.96 -4.84
CA ALA A 30 -18.89 -0.08 -4.70
C ALA A 30 -18.55 1.42 -4.79
N ARG A 31 -17.31 1.80 -4.48
CA ARG A 31 -16.81 3.18 -4.55
C ARG A 31 -15.99 3.46 -5.80
N GLY A 32 -15.85 2.48 -6.71
CA GLY A 32 -15.03 2.59 -7.90
C GLY A 32 -13.54 2.75 -7.60
N ILE A 33 -13.08 2.28 -6.44
CA ILE A 33 -11.67 2.32 -6.05
C ILE A 33 -10.94 1.17 -6.73
N LYS A 34 -9.84 1.49 -7.40
CA LYS A 34 -8.95 0.48 -7.99
C LYS A 34 -7.74 0.26 -7.10
N VAL A 35 -7.46 -1.01 -6.83
CA VAL A 35 -6.31 -1.44 -6.03
C VAL A 35 -5.17 -1.78 -6.97
N ILE A 36 -3.97 -1.34 -6.61
CA ILE A 36 -2.73 -1.58 -7.36
C ILE A 36 -1.72 -2.10 -6.34
N GLU A 37 -1.11 -3.24 -6.66
CA GLU A 37 0.00 -3.84 -5.91
C GLU A 37 1.33 -3.43 -6.55
N GLY A 38 2.29 -3.00 -5.74
CA GLY A 38 3.69 -2.86 -6.10
C GLY A 38 4.53 -3.90 -5.37
N ASP A 39 4.90 -4.99 -6.06
CA ASP A 39 5.74 -6.04 -5.50
C ASP A 39 7.23 -5.63 -5.54
N TRP A 40 7.78 -5.35 -4.36
CA TRP A 40 9.18 -4.99 -4.12
C TRP A 40 10.04 -6.20 -3.69
N THR A 41 9.60 -7.43 -3.95
CA THR A 41 10.36 -8.65 -3.58
C THR A 41 11.78 -8.64 -4.14
N ALA A 42 11.96 -8.18 -5.37
CA ALA A 42 13.26 -8.11 -6.05
C ALA A 42 13.93 -6.71 -5.94
N GLU A 43 13.42 -5.85 -5.06
CA GLU A 43 13.93 -4.49 -4.84
C GLU A 43 14.02 -3.62 -6.11
N ALA A 44 13.04 -3.77 -7.02
CA ALA A 44 13.05 -3.11 -8.32
C ALA A 44 13.25 -1.58 -8.19
N PRO A 45 14.19 -0.96 -8.95
CA PRO A 45 14.57 0.45 -8.78
C PRO A 45 13.40 1.43 -8.82
N LEU A 46 12.44 1.19 -9.70
CA LEU A 46 11.24 2.02 -9.80
C LEU A 46 10.46 2.07 -8.48
N ILE A 47 10.27 0.94 -7.81
CA ILE A 47 9.55 0.92 -6.53
C ILE A 47 10.41 1.54 -5.43
N THR A 48 11.74 1.34 -5.48
CA THR A 48 12.68 2.00 -4.56
C THR A 48 12.57 3.53 -4.64
N GLU A 49 12.48 4.10 -5.85
CA GLU A 49 12.25 5.53 -6.06
C GLU A 49 10.93 6.01 -5.46
N TRP A 50 9.86 5.23 -5.62
CA TRP A 50 8.56 5.53 -5.01
C TRP A 50 8.64 5.49 -3.48
N LEU A 51 9.25 4.47 -2.89
CA LEU A 51 9.42 4.39 -1.44
C LEU A 51 10.17 5.61 -0.91
N GLN A 52 11.26 6.01 -1.57
CA GLN A 52 12.03 7.22 -1.21
C GLN A 52 11.20 8.50 -1.32
N MET A 53 10.38 8.65 -2.38
CA MET A 53 9.50 9.81 -2.56
C MET A 53 8.54 10.01 -1.37
N TYR A 54 8.10 8.92 -0.75
CA TYR A 54 7.21 8.95 0.41
C TYR A 54 7.96 8.80 1.75
N ASP A 55 9.27 9.05 1.77
CA ASP A 55 10.15 8.96 2.93
C ASP A 55 10.03 7.59 3.63
N ARG A 56 10.13 6.52 2.83
CA ARG A 56 10.14 5.14 3.29
C ARG A 56 11.41 4.44 2.85
N ILE A 57 11.98 3.72 3.80
CA ILE A 57 13.15 2.87 3.59
C ILE A 57 12.79 1.43 3.19
N GLY A 58 11.49 1.10 3.13
CA GLY A 58 11.00 -0.24 2.83
C GLY A 58 9.48 -0.35 2.91
N VAL A 59 9.00 -1.58 2.77
CA VAL A 59 7.58 -1.96 2.83
C VAL A 59 7.16 -2.36 4.27
N PRO A 60 5.88 -2.25 4.64
CA PRO A 60 4.74 -1.85 3.80
C PRO A 60 4.58 -0.33 3.62
N LEU A 61 4.04 0.06 2.46
CA LEU A 61 3.56 1.42 2.19
C LEU A 61 2.17 1.36 1.55
N TYR A 62 1.22 2.12 2.10
CA TYR A 62 -0.15 2.21 1.62
C TYR A 62 -0.45 3.64 1.19
N LEU A 63 -0.88 3.82 -0.05
CA LEU A 63 -1.20 5.12 -0.63
C LEU A 63 -2.64 5.14 -1.12
N TYR A 64 -3.38 6.15 -0.68
CA TYR A 64 -4.71 6.47 -1.20
C TYR A 64 -4.65 7.69 -2.11
N PHE A 65 -5.17 7.53 -3.32
CA PHE A 65 -5.24 8.55 -4.35
C PHE A 65 -6.72 8.92 -4.57
N PRO A 66 -7.24 9.95 -3.90
CA PRO A 66 -8.55 10.47 -4.25
C PRO A 66 -8.57 11.03 -5.68
N ARG A 67 -9.77 11.22 -6.23
CA ARG A 67 -9.92 11.74 -7.60
C ARG A 67 -9.25 13.11 -7.70
N GLY A 68 -8.41 13.29 -8.73
CA GLY A 68 -7.66 14.52 -8.95
C GLY A 68 -6.33 14.60 -8.19
N SER A 69 -5.95 13.58 -7.43
CA SER A 69 -4.66 13.53 -6.78
C SER A 69 -3.50 13.25 -7.76
N SER A 70 -2.35 13.77 -7.38
CA SER A 70 -1.03 13.50 -7.93
C SER A 70 -0.21 12.66 -6.95
N LEU A 71 1.03 12.33 -7.32
CA LEU A 71 1.97 11.66 -6.40
C LEU A 71 2.21 12.48 -5.12
N GLU A 72 2.33 13.80 -5.24
CA GLU A 72 2.61 14.72 -4.13
C GLU A 72 1.43 14.89 -3.16
N THR A 73 0.21 14.58 -3.62
CA THR A 73 -1.03 14.78 -2.83
C THR A 73 -1.67 13.45 -2.41
N ALA A 74 -0.97 12.34 -2.62
CA ALA A 74 -1.40 11.04 -2.14
C ALA A 74 -1.43 11.02 -0.60
N THR A 75 -2.46 10.41 -0.03
CA THR A 75 -2.53 10.21 1.43
C THR A 75 -1.81 8.91 1.79
N ILE A 76 -0.80 9.01 2.65
CA ILE A 76 -0.17 7.82 3.25
C ILE A 76 -1.13 7.26 4.31
N LEU A 77 -1.54 6.01 4.15
CA LEU A 77 -2.36 5.33 5.14
C LEU A 77 -1.48 4.62 6.19
N PRO A 78 -1.89 4.59 7.47
CA PRO A 78 -1.13 3.92 8.51
C PRO A 78 -1.11 2.40 8.27
N PRO A 79 0.00 1.71 8.61
CA PRO A 79 0.01 0.26 8.66
C PRO A 79 -0.83 -0.21 9.86
N ILE A 80 -1.41 -1.40 9.77
CA ILE A 80 -2.17 -1.99 10.88
C ILE A 80 -1.22 -2.55 11.96
N PHE A 81 0.03 -2.84 11.62
CA PHE A 81 1.05 -3.25 12.59
C PHE A 81 2.28 -2.37 12.43
N GLY A 82 2.63 -1.59 13.47
CA GLY A 82 3.71 -0.59 13.45
C GLY A 82 3.35 0.67 14.27
N ALA A 83 4.20 1.70 14.23
CA ALA A 83 4.13 2.94 15.03
C ALA A 83 2.92 3.84 14.70
N GLY A 84 1.71 3.32 14.88
CA GLY A 84 0.43 3.98 14.67
C GLY A 84 -0.66 3.54 15.66
N PHE A 85 -0.28 2.87 16.75
CA PHE A 85 -1.10 2.69 17.96
C PHE A 85 -0.40 3.35 19.15
#